data_AF-A0AAQ5Z5F0-F1
#
_entry.id   AF-A0AAQ5Z5F0-F1
#
_cell.length_a   1.000
_cell.length_b   1.000
_cell.length_c   1.000
_cell.angle_alpha   90.00
_cell.angle_beta   90.00
_cell.angle_gamma   90.00
#
_symmetry.space_group_name_H-M   'P 1'
#
loop_
_entity.id
_entity.type
_entity.pdbx_description
1 polymer ?
#
loop_
_entity_poly.entity_id
_entity_poly.type
_entity_poly.pdbx_seq_one_letter_code
_entity_poly.pdbx_strand_id
1 'polypeptide(L)'
;MATSPLRDFLVTYLMPEKCYEEIFVHFNWHVPCLKFVLNKTVGIWIILDTFLAQLPQLLKILWSGSAEGLSLISVLLQLYAFSCPVVYAIANSFPLFAWAERLFTLAQTAAIIFLILHYRGDTLTGVLLLSGFSGLMFLLGSYAAAAVVSVIQSSSPAALIASKVFQTITNHQNGHTGQLSTLSVLLSWAGSLGAAFISLQETGGFLATLSHILSVGLSCVLLLQVFCYSSSTAANAKKTE
;
A
#
# COMPACT_ATOMS: atom_id res chain seq x y z
N MET A 1 36.56 23.61 -6.33
CA MET A 1 35.20 24.18 -6.24
C MET A 1 34.42 23.29 -5.30
N ALA A 2 33.96 23.82 -4.15
CA ALA A 2 33.16 23.04 -3.22
C ALA A 2 31.80 22.76 -3.87
N THR A 3 31.55 21.52 -4.29
CA THR A 3 30.20 21.09 -4.63
C THR A 3 29.37 21.20 -3.35
N SER A 4 28.22 21.89 -3.42
CA SER A 4 27.33 21.94 -2.26
C SER A 4 26.88 20.52 -1.95
N PRO A 5 26.81 20.10 -0.67
CA PRO A 5 26.35 18.76 -0.30
C PRO A 5 24.95 18.45 -0.87
N LEU A 6 24.16 19.49 -1.12
CA LEU A 6 22.87 19.44 -1.78
C LEU A 6 22.96 19.05 -3.28
N ARG A 7 23.95 19.56 -4.02
CA ARG A 7 24.20 19.16 -5.43
C ARG A 7 24.52 17.67 -5.51
N ASP A 8 25.44 17.21 -4.66
CA ASP A 8 25.91 15.83 -4.68
C ASP A 8 24.79 14.86 -4.29
N PHE A 9 23.95 15.23 -3.32
CA PHE A 9 22.74 14.47 -2.99
C PHE A 9 21.75 14.39 -4.17
N LEU A 10 21.43 15.52 -4.80
CA LEU A 10 20.47 15.58 -5.91
C LEU A 10 20.95 14.81 -7.14
N VAL A 11 22.23 14.94 -7.48
CA VAL A 11 22.81 14.26 -8.66
C VAL A 11 22.97 12.76 -8.42
N THR A 12 23.26 12.34 -7.18
CA THR A 12 23.45 10.93 -6.84
C THR A 12 22.13 10.18 -6.70
N TYR A 13 21.12 10.78 -6.06
CA TYR A 13 19.89 10.08 -5.69
C TYR A 13 18.67 10.43 -6.54
N LEU A 14 18.59 11.65 -7.07
CA LEU A 14 17.36 12.18 -7.66
C LEU A 14 17.41 12.37 -9.17
N MET A 15 18.53 12.82 -9.75
CA MET A 15 18.61 13.18 -11.17
C MET A 15 20.02 13.11 -11.78
N PRO A 16 20.17 12.91 -13.10
CA PRO A 16 21.47 13.01 -13.76
C PRO A 16 22.05 14.43 -13.70
N GLU A 17 23.38 14.55 -13.77
CA GLU A 17 24.09 15.84 -13.73
C GLU A 17 23.59 16.82 -14.81
N LYS A 18 23.31 16.32 -16.01
CA LYS A 18 22.71 17.11 -17.10
C LYS A 18 21.36 17.74 -16.73
N CYS A 19 20.50 17.02 -16.02
CA CYS A 19 19.21 17.55 -15.60
C CYS A 19 19.34 18.53 -14.44
N TYR A 20 20.34 18.35 -13.58
CA TYR A 20 20.66 19.33 -12.54
C TYR A 20 21.12 20.66 -13.15
N GLU A 21 22.01 20.61 -14.15
CA GLU A 21 22.48 21.81 -14.85
C GLU A 21 21.34 22.53 -15.58
N GLU A 22 20.52 21.79 -16.35
CA GLU A 22 19.41 22.37 -17.08
C GLU A 22 18.41 23.09 -16.16
N ILE A 23 18.04 22.47 -15.03
CA ILE A 23 17.02 22.99 -14.11
C ILE A 23 17.57 24.04 -13.15
N PHE A 24 18.70 23.80 -12.49
CA PHE A 24 19.19 24.64 -11.39
C PHE A 24 20.27 25.64 -11.80
N VAL A 25 20.99 25.41 -12.90
CA VAL A 25 22.04 26.33 -13.37
C VAL A 25 21.50 27.21 -14.49
N HIS A 26 20.84 26.60 -15.48
CA HIS A 26 20.31 27.31 -16.65
C HIS A 26 18.86 27.76 -16.50
N PHE A 27 18.16 27.37 -15.42
CA PHE A 27 16.73 27.65 -15.19
C PHE A 27 15.83 27.27 -16.38
N ASN A 28 16.23 26.26 -17.14
CA ASN A 28 15.52 25.75 -18.31
C ASN A 28 14.67 24.54 -17.89
N TRP A 29 13.34 24.70 -17.95
CA TRP A 29 12.37 23.69 -17.50
C TRP A 29 12.14 22.63 -18.57
N HIS A 30 13.20 21.86 -18.87
CA HIS A 30 13.17 20.86 -19.91
C HIS A 30 12.27 19.67 -19.50
N VAL A 31 11.18 19.46 -20.28
CA VAL A 31 10.12 18.47 -19.98
C VAL A 31 10.65 17.05 -19.68
N PRO A 32 11.60 16.49 -20.44
CA PRO A 32 12.19 15.18 -20.13
C PRO A 32 12.87 15.09 -18.76
N CYS A 33 13.62 16.13 -18.36
CA CYS A 33 14.28 16.16 -17.05
C CYS A 33 13.27 16.28 -15.92
N LEU A 34 12.23 17.11 -16.09
CA LEU A 34 11.16 17.22 -15.11
C LEU A 34 10.42 15.88 -14.93
N LYS A 35 10.10 15.18 -16.02
CA LYS A 35 9.50 13.85 -15.97
C LYS A 35 10.39 12.84 -15.23
N PHE A 36 11.70 12.85 -15.49
CA PHE A 36 12.64 11.97 -14.80
C PHE A 36 12.63 12.21 -13.28
N VAL A 37 12.79 13.46 -12.87
CA VAL A 37 12.80 13.85 -11.44
C VAL A 37 11.49 13.45 -10.78
N LEU A 38 10.37 13.71 -11.44
CA LEU A 38 9.05 13.42 -10.91
C LEU A 38 8.82 11.91 -10.77
N ASN A 39 9.20 11.09 -11.75
CA ASN A 39 9.11 9.63 -11.66
C ASN A 39 9.99 9.07 -10.55
N LYS A 40 11.22 9.58 -10.43
CA LYS A 40 12.14 9.16 -9.37
C LYS A 40 11.60 9.50 -7.99
N THR A 41 11.09 10.72 -7.82
CA THR A 41 10.48 11.20 -6.57
C THR A 41 9.26 10.38 -6.18
N VAL A 42 8.36 10.14 -7.14
CA VAL A 42 7.15 9.33 -6.92
C VAL A 42 7.52 7.88 -6.61
N GLY A 43 8.53 7.30 -7.27
CA GLY A 43 9.02 5.95 -6.96
C GLY A 43 9.54 5.83 -5.52
N ILE A 44 10.34 6.80 -5.06
CA ILE A 44 10.81 6.85 -3.66
C ILE A 44 9.62 7.00 -2.70
N TRP A 45 8.65 7.85 -3.04
CA TRP A 45 7.44 8.03 -2.25
C TRP A 45 6.62 6.75 -2.13
N ILE A 46 6.42 5.98 -3.22
CA ILE A 46 5.68 4.71 -3.19
C ILE A 46 6.36 3.71 -2.26
N ILE A 47 7.69 3.63 -2.26
CA ILE A 47 8.43 2.75 -1.36
C ILE A 47 8.18 3.17 0.09
N LEU A 48 8.34 4.46 0.40
CA LEU A 48 8.10 5.00 1.74
C LEU A 48 6.66 4.76 2.21
N ASP A 49 5.70 5.00 1.33
CA ASP A 49 4.28 4.75 1.57
C ASP A 49 4.03 3.28 1.90
N THR A 50 4.63 2.36 1.16
CA THR A 50 4.49 0.91 1.38
C THR A 50 4.92 0.49 2.79
N PHE A 51 5.99 1.09 3.32
CA PHE A 51 6.44 0.86 4.70
C PHE A 51 5.50 1.47 5.75
N LEU A 52 4.99 2.67 5.47
CA LEU A 52 4.25 3.47 6.44
C LEU A 52 2.75 3.19 6.42
N ALA A 53 2.15 2.73 5.32
CA ALA A 53 0.69 2.70 5.18
C ALA A 53 0.01 1.81 6.23
N GLN A 54 0.58 0.65 6.55
CA GLN A 54 -0.04 -0.30 7.49
C GLN A 54 0.31 0.00 8.97
N LEU A 55 1.42 0.71 9.23
CA LEU A 55 1.86 1.02 10.61
C LEU A 55 0.85 1.84 11.43
N PRO A 56 0.28 2.96 10.94
CA PRO A 56 -0.74 3.71 11.66
C PRO A 56 -1.99 2.89 11.96
N GLN A 57 -2.34 1.93 11.09
CA GLN A 57 -3.48 1.05 11.33
C GLN A 57 -3.17 0.06 12.46
N LEU A 58 -1.99 -0.56 12.41
CA LEU A 58 -1.51 -1.47 13.44
C LEU A 58 -1.45 -0.78 14.81
N LEU A 59 -0.84 0.41 14.88
CA LEU A 59 -0.73 1.19 16.11
C LEU A 59 -2.12 1.60 16.65
N LYS A 60 -3.05 2.01 15.77
CA LYS A 60 -4.40 2.39 16.19
C LYS A 60 -5.16 1.21 16.81
N ILE A 61 -5.02 0.00 16.27
CA ILE A 61 -5.64 -1.21 16.84
C ILE A 61 -5.03 -1.51 18.22
N LEU A 62 -3.69 -1.48 18.33
CA LEU A 62 -3.00 -1.75 19.59
C LEU A 62 -3.36 -0.75 20.69
N TRP A 63 -3.44 0.54 20.36
CA TRP A 63 -3.79 1.59 21.32
C TRP A 63 -5.27 1.58 21.71
N SER A 64 -6.17 1.29 20.77
CA SER A 64 -7.61 1.21 21.08
C SER A 64 -7.99 -0.10 21.77
N GLY A 65 -7.16 -1.15 21.66
CA GLY A 65 -7.48 -2.48 22.16
C GLY A 65 -8.71 -3.10 21.47
N SER A 66 -9.04 -2.65 20.27
CA SER A 66 -10.24 -3.07 19.54
C SER A 66 -9.99 -3.14 18.04
N ALA A 67 -10.70 -4.06 17.38
CA ALA A 67 -10.69 -4.24 15.93
C ALA A 67 -12.05 -3.89 15.29
N GLU A 68 -12.87 -3.12 16.00
CA GLU A 68 -14.20 -2.73 15.54
C GLU A 68 -14.16 -1.94 14.22
N GLY A 69 -15.11 -2.21 13.32
CA GLY A 69 -15.20 -1.56 12.00
C GLY A 69 -14.24 -2.11 10.93
N LEU A 70 -13.26 -2.95 11.30
CA LEU A 70 -12.33 -3.54 10.34
C LEU A 70 -12.91 -4.81 9.69
N SER A 71 -12.80 -4.89 8.37
CA SER A 71 -13.27 -6.04 7.60
C SER A 71 -12.18 -7.11 7.53
N LEU A 72 -12.39 -8.26 8.18
CA LEU A 72 -11.44 -9.38 8.13
C LEU A 72 -11.20 -9.85 6.69
N ILE A 73 -12.26 -9.91 5.86
CA ILE A 73 -12.16 -10.28 4.44
C ILE A 73 -11.27 -9.29 3.68
N SER A 74 -11.41 -8.00 3.95
CA SER A 74 -10.54 -6.97 3.36
C SER A 74 -9.07 -7.22 3.69
N VAL A 75 -8.74 -7.40 4.97
CA VAL A 75 -7.33 -7.58 5.38
C VAL A 75 -6.77 -8.92 4.89
N LEU A 76 -7.57 -9.98 4.80
CA LEU A 76 -7.16 -11.26 4.19
C LEU A 76 -6.81 -11.11 2.71
N LEU A 77 -7.60 -10.32 1.96
CA LEU A 77 -7.30 -10.01 0.55
C LEU A 77 -6.03 -9.16 0.41
N GLN A 78 -5.75 -8.26 1.37
CA GLN A 78 -4.49 -7.52 1.42
C GLN A 78 -3.31 -8.44 1.69
N LEU A 79 -3.44 -9.39 2.64
CA LEU A 79 -2.42 -10.38 2.93
C LEU A 79 -2.08 -11.20 1.68
N TYR A 80 -3.10 -11.70 0.98
CA TYR A 80 -2.92 -12.36 -0.31
C TYR A 80 -2.18 -11.47 -1.30
N ALA A 81 -2.67 -10.25 -1.54
CA ALA A 81 -2.11 -9.40 -2.57
C ALA A 81 -0.65 -8.99 -2.30
N PHE A 82 -0.27 -8.74 -1.05
CA PHE A 82 1.10 -8.41 -0.67
C PHE A 82 2.03 -9.63 -0.67
N SER A 83 1.49 -10.84 -0.51
CA SER A 83 2.26 -12.09 -0.57
C SER A 83 2.62 -12.52 -1.99
N CYS A 84 1.79 -12.20 -3.00
CA CYS A 84 2.05 -12.53 -4.41
C CYS A 84 3.43 -12.05 -4.91
N PRO A 85 3.81 -10.75 -4.76
CA PRO A 85 5.11 -10.29 -5.24
C PRO A 85 6.28 -10.85 -4.46
N VAL A 86 6.09 -11.25 -3.20
CA VAL A 86 7.10 -11.95 -2.41
C VAL A 86 7.36 -13.34 -2.99
N VAL A 87 6.30 -14.12 -3.26
CA VAL A 87 6.43 -15.44 -3.90
C VAL A 87 7.01 -15.34 -5.30
N TYR A 88 6.61 -14.32 -6.07
CA TYR A 88 7.20 -14.05 -7.38
C TYR A 88 8.71 -13.78 -7.28
N ALA A 89 9.14 -12.98 -6.31
CA ALA A 89 10.55 -12.67 -6.13
C ALA A 89 11.38 -13.87 -5.66
N ILE A 90 10.84 -14.69 -4.76
CA ILE A 90 11.49 -15.92 -4.29
C ILE A 90 11.65 -16.92 -5.44
N ALA A 91 10.58 -17.18 -6.20
CA ALA A 91 10.60 -18.14 -7.30
C ALA A 91 11.57 -17.74 -8.43
N ASN A 92 11.76 -16.43 -8.65
CA ASN A 92 12.71 -15.89 -9.63
C ASN A 92 14.11 -15.64 -9.04
N SER A 93 14.36 -16.03 -7.79
CA SER A 93 15.66 -15.87 -7.11
C SER A 93 16.17 -14.43 -7.08
N PHE A 94 15.28 -13.45 -6.93
CA PHE A 94 15.69 -12.05 -6.80
C PHE A 94 16.35 -11.78 -5.44
N PRO A 95 17.37 -10.90 -5.40
CA PRO A 95 18.06 -10.56 -4.16
C PRO A 95 17.08 -9.94 -3.15
N LEU A 96 17.22 -10.31 -1.86
CA LEU A 96 16.33 -9.88 -0.77
C LEU A 96 16.08 -8.37 -0.77
N PHE A 97 17.13 -7.58 -0.98
CA PHE A 97 17.04 -6.11 -0.96
C PHE A 97 16.05 -5.53 -1.99
N ALA A 98 15.76 -6.25 -3.08
CA ALA A 98 14.84 -5.78 -4.13
C ALA A 98 13.34 -5.95 -3.76
N TRP A 99 13.04 -6.68 -2.69
CA TRP A 99 11.67 -6.95 -2.27
C TRP A 99 11.47 -6.98 -0.75
N ALA A 100 12.51 -6.65 0.02
CA ALA A 100 12.48 -6.62 1.48
C ALA A 100 11.36 -5.70 2.00
N GLU A 101 11.12 -4.57 1.34
CA GLU A 101 10.04 -3.64 1.67
C GLU A 101 8.67 -4.33 1.67
N ARG A 102 8.44 -5.25 0.71
CA ARG A 102 7.19 -6.00 0.59
C ARG A 102 7.02 -7.00 1.73
N LEU A 103 8.13 -7.60 2.19
CA LEU A 103 8.13 -8.51 3.34
C LEU A 103 7.72 -7.79 4.63
N PHE A 104 8.19 -6.56 4.84
CA PHE A 104 7.80 -5.75 5.99
C PHE A 104 6.31 -5.42 5.98
N THR A 105 5.75 -4.98 4.85
CA THR A 105 4.31 -4.72 4.72
C THR A 105 3.50 -5.99 4.95
N LEU A 106 3.95 -7.13 4.41
CA LEU A 106 3.29 -8.43 4.62
C LEU A 106 3.25 -8.81 6.10
N ALA A 107 4.34 -8.60 6.84
CA ALA A 107 4.40 -8.86 8.28
C ALA A 107 3.46 -7.94 9.07
N GLN A 108 3.40 -6.65 8.71
CA GLN A 108 2.46 -5.70 9.34
C GLN A 108 1.00 -6.10 9.09
N THR A 109 0.65 -6.51 7.88
CA THR A 109 -0.71 -6.99 7.54
C THR A 109 -1.06 -8.29 8.27
N ALA A 110 -0.12 -9.22 8.38
CA ALA A 110 -0.30 -10.45 9.17
C ALA A 110 -0.55 -10.13 10.65
N ALA A 111 0.19 -9.17 11.22
CA ALA A 111 -0.03 -8.70 12.58
C ALA A 111 -1.43 -8.08 12.76
N ILE A 112 -1.90 -7.29 11.79
CA ILE A 112 -3.27 -6.74 11.81
C ILE A 112 -4.32 -7.87 11.81
N ILE A 113 -4.17 -8.90 10.98
CA ILE A 113 -5.09 -10.06 10.96
C ILE A 113 -5.10 -10.77 12.31
N PHE A 114 -3.92 -11.02 12.88
CA PHE A 114 -3.79 -11.63 14.19
C PHE A 114 -4.53 -10.82 15.25
N LEU A 115 -4.32 -9.50 15.29
CA LEU A 115 -4.98 -8.62 16.25
C LEU A 115 -6.50 -8.59 16.04
N ILE A 116 -6.99 -8.56 14.79
CA ILE A 116 -8.42 -8.62 14.49
C ILE A 116 -9.04 -9.89 15.09
N LEU A 117 -8.42 -11.05 14.86
CA LEU A 117 -8.93 -12.32 15.38
C LEU A 117 -8.77 -12.44 16.89
N HIS A 118 -7.67 -11.94 17.44
CA HIS A 118 -7.42 -11.89 18.88
C HIS A 118 -8.48 -11.08 19.62
N TYR A 119 -8.76 -9.85 19.18
CA TYR A 119 -9.77 -8.99 19.80
C TYR A 119 -11.22 -9.44 19.54
N ARG A 120 -11.44 -10.36 18.59
CA ARG A 120 -12.74 -11.03 18.39
C ARG A 120 -12.91 -12.29 19.25
N GLY A 121 -11.87 -12.74 19.95
CA GLY A 121 -11.89 -13.95 20.78
C GLY A 121 -11.35 -15.21 20.09
N ASP A 122 -11.04 -15.16 18.80
CA ASP A 122 -10.65 -16.31 17.97
C ASP A 122 -9.12 -16.41 17.76
N THR A 123 -8.34 -16.27 18.83
CA THR A 123 -6.87 -16.20 18.75
C THR A 123 -6.25 -17.44 18.10
N LEU A 124 -6.75 -18.64 18.46
CA LEU A 124 -6.26 -19.91 17.92
C LEU A 124 -6.48 -19.98 16.40
N THR A 125 -7.65 -19.58 15.93
CA THR A 125 -7.98 -19.50 14.51
C THR A 125 -7.03 -18.57 13.78
N GLY A 126 -6.69 -17.42 14.37
CA GLY A 126 -5.70 -16.49 13.81
C GLY A 126 -4.31 -17.08 13.69
N VAL A 127 -3.82 -17.77 14.71
CA VAL A 127 -2.50 -18.43 14.66
C VAL A 127 -2.49 -19.53 13.59
N LEU A 128 -3.50 -20.40 13.58
CA LEU A 128 -3.59 -21.51 12.62
C LEU A 128 -3.69 -21.02 11.18
N LEU A 129 -4.51 -19.98 10.95
CA LEU A 129 -4.66 -19.37 9.63
C LEU A 129 -3.34 -18.77 9.14
N LEU A 130 -2.65 -17.99 9.97
CA LEU A 130 -1.38 -17.36 9.60
C LEU A 130 -0.25 -18.38 9.42
N SER A 131 -0.19 -19.43 10.25
CA SER A 131 0.79 -20.50 10.08
C SER A 131 0.53 -21.30 8.81
N GLY A 132 -0.73 -21.64 8.53
CA GLY A 132 -1.12 -22.36 7.32
C GLY A 132 -0.85 -21.54 6.06
N PHE A 133 -1.18 -20.25 6.08
CA PHE A 133 -0.88 -19.32 5.00
C PHE A 133 0.62 -19.19 4.75
N SER A 134 1.43 -19.05 5.82
CA SER A 134 2.89 -18.95 5.70
C SER A 134 3.51 -20.22 5.09
N GLY A 135 3.03 -21.40 5.52
CA GLY A 135 3.44 -22.67 4.94
C GLY A 135 3.06 -22.78 3.45
N LEU A 136 1.84 -22.36 3.09
CA LEU A 136 1.40 -22.33 1.69
C LEU A 136 2.27 -21.41 0.84
N MET A 137 2.56 -20.18 1.30
CA MET A 137 3.41 -19.25 0.55
C MET A 137 4.83 -19.77 0.38
N PHE A 138 5.39 -20.43 1.40
CA PHE A 138 6.71 -21.07 1.31
C PHE A 138 6.74 -22.18 0.26
N LEU A 139 5.71 -23.04 0.24
CA LEU A 139 5.58 -24.11 -0.76
C LEU A 139 5.42 -23.54 -2.18
N LEU A 140 4.59 -22.50 -2.34
CA LEU A 140 4.41 -21.82 -3.62
C LEU A 140 5.70 -21.18 -4.12
N GLY A 141 6.43 -20.47 -3.26
CA GLY A 141 7.71 -19.84 -3.64
C GLY A 141 8.80 -20.84 -4.01
N SER A 142 8.80 -22.02 -3.39
CA SER A 142 9.87 -23.02 -3.56
C SER A 142 9.59 -24.01 -4.70
N TYR A 143 8.33 -24.36 -4.95
CA TYR A 143 7.97 -25.49 -5.83
C TYR A 143 6.97 -25.16 -6.95
N ALA A 144 6.34 -23.97 -6.95
CA ALA A 144 5.36 -23.67 -7.98
C ALA A 144 6.03 -23.42 -9.34
N ALA A 145 5.37 -23.89 -10.41
CA ALA A 145 5.80 -23.60 -11.76
C ALA A 145 5.72 -22.09 -12.07
N ALA A 146 6.64 -21.57 -12.89
CA ALA A 146 6.71 -20.16 -13.25
C ALA A 146 5.38 -19.59 -13.80
N ALA A 147 4.60 -20.42 -14.52
CA ALA A 147 3.28 -20.05 -15.00
C ALA A 147 2.29 -19.75 -13.86
N VAL A 148 2.27 -20.60 -12.82
CA VAL A 148 1.41 -20.42 -11.64
C VAL A 148 1.81 -19.15 -10.89
N VAL A 149 3.10 -18.97 -10.65
CA VAL A 149 3.65 -17.79 -9.96
C VAL A 149 3.31 -16.49 -10.71
N SER A 150 3.38 -16.51 -12.05
CA SER A 150 3.04 -15.36 -12.89
C SER A 150 1.55 -15.03 -12.83
N VAL A 151 0.67 -16.04 -12.84
CA VAL A 151 -0.78 -15.86 -12.69
C VAL A 151 -1.12 -15.28 -11.31
N ILE A 152 -0.56 -15.85 -10.24
CA ILE A 152 -0.74 -15.35 -8.88
C ILE A 152 -0.31 -13.89 -8.78
N GLN A 153 0.86 -13.54 -9.34
CA GLN A 153 1.34 -12.17 -9.39
C GLN A 153 0.38 -11.23 -10.15
N SER A 154 -0.11 -11.66 -11.31
CA SER A 154 -1.04 -10.86 -12.13
C SER A 154 -2.39 -10.60 -11.45
N SER A 155 -2.80 -11.48 -10.52
CA SER A 155 -4.06 -11.36 -9.79
C SER A 155 -3.98 -10.43 -8.57
N SER A 156 -2.77 -10.07 -8.11
CA SER A 156 -2.56 -9.24 -6.91
C SER A 156 -3.30 -7.89 -6.95
N PRO A 157 -3.25 -7.12 -8.07
CA PRO A 157 -3.98 -5.84 -8.14
C PRO A 157 -5.50 -6.00 -7.97
N ALA A 158 -6.07 -7.07 -8.53
CA ALA A 158 -7.50 -7.35 -8.40
C ALA A 158 -7.88 -7.64 -6.94
N ALA A 159 -7.04 -8.38 -6.21
CA ALA A 159 -7.25 -8.63 -4.78
C ALA A 159 -7.12 -7.36 -3.93
N LEU A 160 -6.18 -6.45 -4.24
CA LEU A 160 -6.11 -5.14 -3.56
C LEU A 160 -7.37 -4.32 -3.77
N ILE A 161 -7.87 -4.26 -5.01
CA ILE A 161 -9.11 -3.57 -5.34
C ILE A 161 -10.29 -4.18 -4.57
N ALA A 162 -10.41 -5.52 -4.61
CA ALA A 162 -11.44 -6.23 -3.87
C ALA A 162 -11.36 -5.93 -2.36
N SER A 163 -10.16 -5.86 -1.77
CA SER A 163 -10.01 -5.52 -0.35
C SER A 163 -10.63 -4.16 -0.03
N LYS A 164 -10.42 -3.15 -0.88
CA LYS A 164 -10.96 -1.79 -0.68
C LYS A 164 -12.48 -1.78 -0.83
N VAL A 165 -13.02 -2.57 -1.76
CA VAL A 165 -14.47 -2.76 -1.92
C VAL A 165 -15.07 -3.35 -0.64
N PHE A 166 -14.52 -4.46 -0.12
CA PHE A 166 -15.04 -5.08 1.10
C PHE A 166 -14.98 -4.14 2.30
N GLN A 167 -13.89 -3.38 2.49
CA GLN A 167 -13.82 -2.40 3.57
C GLN A 167 -14.84 -1.27 3.39
N THR A 168 -15.05 -0.80 2.16
CA THR A 168 -16.04 0.25 1.83
C THR A 168 -17.46 -0.21 2.17
N ILE A 169 -17.81 -1.45 1.80
CA ILE A 169 -19.10 -2.05 2.10
C ILE A 169 -19.27 -2.20 3.62
N THR A 170 -18.26 -2.73 4.32
CA THR A 170 -18.29 -2.87 5.78
C THR A 170 -18.50 -1.52 6.48
N ASN A 171 -17.76 -0.48 6.08
CA ASN A 171 -17.94 0.87 6.62
C ASN A 171 -19.37 1.39 6.40
N HIS A 172 -19.92 1.17 5.20
CA HIS A 172 -21.26 1.63 4.87
C HIS A 172 -22.34 0.89 5.67
N GLN A 173 -22.22 -0.43 5.80
CA GLN A 173 -23.15 -1.26 6.58
C GLN A 173 -23.11 -0.93 8.07
N ASN A 174 -21.92 -0.65 8.61
CA ASN A 174 -21.76 -0.27 10.00
C ASN A 174 -22.24 1.18 10.27
N GLY A 175 -22.23 2.05 9.25
CA GLY A 175 -22.50 3.48 9.41
C GLY A 175 -21.38 4.24 10.15
N HIS A 176 -20.26 3.58 10.42
CA HIS A 176 -19.04 4.14 11.01
C HIS A 176 -17.81 3.40 10.49
N THR A 177 -16.63 4.02 10.62
CA THR A 177 -15.34 3.41 10.24
C THR A 177 -14.62 2.70 11.39
N GLY A 178 -15.11 2.85 12.63
CA GLY A 178 -14.54 2.20 13.82
C GLY A 178 -13.06 2.53 13.99
N GLN A 179 -12.22 1.49 14.05
CA GLN A 179 -10.78 1.60 14.25
C GLN A 179 -9.98 1.75 12.95
N LEU A 180 -10.62 2.02 11.80
CA LEU A 180 -9.91 2.34 10.57
C LEU A 180 -9.11 3.65 10.73
N SER A 181 -7.82 3.63 10.41
CA SER A 181 -6.88 4.72 10.64
C SER A 181 -6.90 5.70 9.47
N THR A 182 -7.27 6.95 9.74
CA THR A 182 -7.31 8.03 8.73
C THR A 182 -5.96 8.21 8.05
N LEU A 183 -4.86 8.15 8.82
CA LEU A 183 -3.52 8.30 8.28
C LEU A 183 -3.16 7.13 7.35
N SER A 184 -3.51 5.90 7.73
CA SER A 184 -3.30 4.71 6.89
C SER A 184 -4.06 4.80 5.56
N VAL A 185 -5.32 5.24 5.60
CA VAL A 185 -6.16 5.38 4.40
C VAL A 185 -5.62 6.51 3.50
N LEU A 186 -5.12 7.61 4.08
CA LEU A 186 -4.51 8.72 3.33
C LEU A 186 -3.23 8.30 2.62
N LEU A 187 -2.36 7.58 3.34
CA LEU A 187 -1.16 6.98 2.77
C LEU A 187 -1.52 6.03 1.62
N SER A 188 -2.44 5.08 1.85
CA SER A 188 -2.89 4.15 0.81
C SER A 188 -3.47 4.85 -0.43
N TRP A 189 -4.20 5.96 -0.26
CA TRP A 189 -4.65 6.78 -1.38
C TRP A 189 -3.48 7.47 -2.11
N ALA A 190 -2.54 8.07 -1.38
CA ALA A 190 -1.35 8.72 -1.95
C ALA A 190 -0.46 7.73 -2.72
N GLY A 191 -0.23 6.53 -2.17
CA GLY A 191 0.49 5.45 -2.85
C GLY A 191 -0.23 4.97 -4.11
N SER A 192 -1.56 4.81 -4.04
CA SER A 192 -2.38 4.42 -5.21
C SER A 192 -2.33 5.49 -6.30
N LEU A 193 -2.33 6.77 -5.92
CA LEU A 193 -2.21 7.90 -6.84
C LEU A 193 -0.83 7.93 -7.50
N GLY A 194 0.23 7.73 -6.72
CA GLY A 194 1.60 7.59 -7.24
C GLY A 194 1.73 6.44 -8.23
N ALA A 195 1.16 5.28 -7.92
CA ALA A 195 1.18 4.12 -8.83
C ALA A 195 0.42 4.38 -10.13
N ALA A 196 -0.75 5.03 -10.07
CA ALA A 196 -1.50 5.44 -11.25
C ALA A 196 -0.70 6.43 -12.12
N PHE A 197 0.00 7.37 -11.47
CA PHE A 197 0.83 8.36 -12.16
C PHE A 197 2.01 7.71 -12.90
N ILE A 198 2.72 6.78 -12.26
CA ILE A 198 3.81 6.03 -12.91
C ILE A 198 3.27 5.19 -14.07
N SER A 199 2.15 4.47 -13.86
CA SER A 199 1.51 3.66 -14.89
C SER A 199 1.07 4.49 -16.11
N LEU A 200 0.63 5.73 -15.91
CA LEU A 200 0.27 6.65 -17.00
C LEU A 200 1.50 7.12 -17.78
N GLN A 201 2.65 7.23 -17.14
CA GLN A 201 3.88 7.66 -17.81
C GLN A 201 4.60 6.54 -18.54
N GLU A 202 4.67 5.35 -17.95
CA GLU A 202 5.44 4.23 -18.51
C GLU A 202 4.75 3.57 -19.72
N THR A 203 3.47 3.88 -20.00
CA THR A 203 2.67 3.45 -21.17
C THR A 203 2.91 2.01 -21.66
N GLY A 204 2.04 1.07 -21.27
CA GLY A 204 2.09 -0.30 -21.83
C GLY A 204 0.77 -1.08 -21.91
N GLY A 205 -0.23 -0.79 -21.07
CA GLY A 205 -1.49 -1.56 -21.12
C GLY A 205 -2.67 -0.88 -20.46
N PHE A 206 -3.75 -0.69 -21.23
CA PHE A 206 -5.02 -0.11 -20.78
C PHE A 206 -5.54 -0.75 -19.48
N LEU A 207 -5.38 -2.06 -19.33
CA LEU A 207 -5.88 -2.82 -18.19
C LEU A 207 -5.13 -2.52 -16.87
N ALA A 208 -3.81 -2.31 -16.94
CA ALA A 208 -3.01 -1.93 -15.77
C ALA A 208 -3.39 -0.51 -15.29
N THR A 209 -3.45 0.43 -16.23
CA THR A 209 -3.86 1.81 -15.94
C THR A 209 -5.28 1.86 -15.36
N LEU A 210 -6.23 1.12 -15.94
CA LEU A 210 -7.61 1.06 -15.44
C LEU A 210 -7.67 0.50 -14.01
N SER A 211 -6.89 -0.54 -13.70
CA SER A 211 -6.82 -1.11 -12.35
C SER A 211 -6.31 -0.09 -11.34
N HIS A 212 -5.28 0.70 -11.69
CA HIS A 212 -4.77 1.75 -10.83
C HIS A 212 -5.78 2.89 -10.62
N ILE A 213 -6.48 3.33 -11.68
CA ILE A 213 -7.53 4.35 -11.58
C ILE A 213 -8.66 3.88 -10.67
N LEU A 214 -9.12 2.64 -10.82
CA LEU A 214 -10.15 2.06 -9.95
C LEU A 214 -9.67 2.00 -8.48
N SER A 215 -8.41 1.62 -8.27
CA SER A 215 -7.79 1.60 -6.94
C SER A 215 -7.73 3.00 -6.30
N VAL A 216 -7.40 4.04 -7.08
CA VAL A 216 -7.44 5.44 -6.62
C VAL A 216 -8.85 5.86 -6.25
N GLY A 217 -9.83 5.57 -7.11
CA GLY A 217 -11.24 5.90 -6.87
C GLY A 217 -11.77 5.28 -5.57
N LEU A 218 -11.53 3.99 -5.36
CA LEU A 218 -11.95 3.31 -4.13
C LEU A 218 -11.23 3.85 -2.88
N SER A 219 -9.95 4.21 -2.99
CA SER A 219 -9.22 4.82 -1.87
C SER A 219 -9.77 6.20 -1.52
N CYS A 220 -10.20 6.95 -2.53
CA CYS A 220 -10.88 8.24 -2.34
C CYS A 220 -12.23 8.05 -1.64
N VAL A 221 -13.01 7.04 -2.02
CA VAL A 221 -14.27 6.70 -1.33
C VAL A 221 -14.03 6.34 0.14
N LEU A 222 -13.01 5.53 0.43
CA LEU A 222 -12.64 5.20 1.82
C LEU A 222 -12.24 6.45 2.61
N LEU A 223 -11.47 7.36 2.02
CA LEU A 223 -11.13 8.64 2.65
C LEU A 223 -12.37 9.47 2.97
N LEU A 224 -13.28 9.60 2.01
CA LEU A 224 -14.53 10.32 2.20
C LEU A 224 -15.37 9.69 3.33
N GLN A 225 -15.46 8.36 3.39
CA GLN A 225 -16.17 7.67 4.48
C GLN A 225 -15.54 7.98 5.85
N VAL A 226 -14.21 7.98 5.96
CA VAL A 226 -13.51 8.29 7.20
C VAL A 226 -13.80 9.73 7.64
N PHE A 227 -13.71 10.70 6.73
CA PHE A 227 -13.98 12.11 7.06
C PHE A 227 -15.46 12.34 7.40
N CYS A 228 -16.38 11.86 6.56
CA CYS A 228 -17.82 12.04 6.78
C CYS A 228 -18.27 11.42 8.11
N TYR A 229 -17.93 10.15 8.37
CA TYR A 229 -18.36 9.49 9.61
C TYR A 229 -17.71 10.08 10.86
N SER A 230 -16.45 10.54 10.78
CA SER A 230 -15.84 11.26 11.92
C SER A 230 -16.58 12.56 12.26
N SER A 231 -17.03 13.30 11.23
CA SER A 231 -17.78 14.55 11.42
C SER A 231 -19.18 14.30 11.96
N SER A 232 -19.87 13.24 11.53
CA SER A 232 -21.16 12.83 12.06
C SER A 232 -21.09 12.39 13.53
N THR A 233 -20.06 11.62 13.92
CA THR A 233 -19.84 11.22 15.31
C THR A 233 -19.60 12.44 16.21
N ALA A 234 -18.75 13.38 15.76
CA ALA A 234 -18.49 14.62 16.50
C ALA A 234 -19.73 15.52 16.61
N ALA A 235 -20.57 15.59 15.57
CA ALA A 235 -21.81 16.35 15.57
C ALA A 235 -22.88 15.76 16.50
N ASN A 236 -22.98 14.42 16.60
CA ASN A 236 -23.90 13.76 17.53
C ASN A 236 -23.46 13.89 18.99
N ALA A 237 -22.15 13.81 19.27
CA ALA A 237 -21.62 14.02 20.61
C ALA A 237 -21.98 15.42 21.14
N LYS A 238 -21.82 16.47 20.31
CA LYS A 238 -22.19 17.85 20.66
C LYS A 238 -23.69 18.12 20.84
N LYS A 239 -24.57 17.22 20.38
CA LYS A 239 -26.03 17.34 20.57
C LYS A 239 -26.54 16.67 21.84
N THR A 240 -25.70 15.85 22.47
CA THR A 240 -26.05 15.06 23.66
C THR A 240 -25.50 15.70 24.95
N GLU A 241 -24.63 16.71 24.82
CA GLU A 241 -24.28 17.68 25.87
C GLU A 241 -25.26 18.87 25.86
#